data_AF-A0A067DB22-F1
#
_entry.id   AF-A0A067DB22-F1
#
_cell.length_a   1.000
_cell.length_b   1.000
_cell.length_c   1.000
_cell.angle_alpha   90.00
_cell.angle_beta   90.00
_cell.angle_gamma   90.00
#
_symmetry.space_group_name_H-M   'P 1'
#
loop_
_entity.id
_entity.type
_entity.pdbx_description
1 polymer ?
#
loop_
_entity_poly.entity_id
_entity_poly.type
_entity_poly.pdbx_seq_one_letter_code
_entity_poly.pdbx_strand_id
1 'polypeptide(L)'
;MIAQGSQFSLRDVEVVVAQVDLDAVAGFRGSISSFQEQASCKTKISSVAVQYSLCQPFNLKMSLSGPLKITYHSPEEEIAFGPGCWLWDYLRRSGASGFLLPLSGGADSSSVAAIVGCMCQLVVKEIANGNEQVKADAIRIGRYANGEFPTESREFAKRIFYTVFMGSENSSQETRMRAKKLADEIGSWHLDVSIDTVVSAFLSLFQTLTGKRPRYKVTMVEH
;
A
#
# COMPACT_ATOMS: atom_id res chain seq x y z
N MET A 1 7.54 13.20 -22.22
CA MET A 1 6.37 13.04 -21.32
C MET A 1 5.95 14.43 -20.86
N ILE A 2 4.66 14.74 -20.80
CA ILE A 2 4.14 16.10 -20.51
C ILE A 2 3.24 16.15 -19.27
N ALA A 3 2.81 15.00 -18.78
CA ALA A 3 2.11 14.82 -17.52
C ALA A 3 2.32 13.37 -17.05
N GLN A 4 2.25 13.14 -15.74
CA GLN A 4 2.43 11.83 -15.11
C GLN A 4 1.37 11.68 -14.02
N GLY A 5 0.62 10.57 -14.03
CA GLY A 5 -0.29 10.19 -12.95
C GLY A 5 0.44 9.51 -11.80
N SER A 6 -0.23 9.38 -10.67
CA SER A 6 0.31 8.72 -9.49
C SER A 6 0.39 7.20 -9.71
N GLN A 7 1.51 6.57 -9.38
CA GLN A 7 1.65 5.12 -9.47
C GLN A 7 0.87 4.40 -8.36
N PHE A 8 0.89 4.97 -7.15
CA PHE A 8 0.15 4.49 -5.98
C PHE A 8 -0.59 5.65 -5.35
N SER A 9 -1.90 5.49 -5.16
CA SER A 9 -2.76 6.54 -4.61
C SER A 9 -3.99 5.91 -3.95
N LEU A 10 -4.52 6.59 -2.93
CA LEU A 10 -5.81 6.22 -2.31
C LEU A 10 -6.99 6.98 -2.94
N ARG A 11 -6.75 7.74 -4.01
CA ARG A 11 -7.79 8.44 -4.76
C ARG A 11 -8.50 7.45 -5.67
N ASP A 12 -9.82 7.36 -5.55
CA ASP A 12 -10.64 6.53 -6.44
C ASP A 12 -10.62 7.06 -7.88
N VAL A 13 -10.45 8.38 -8.07
CA VAL A 13 -10.36 9.01 -9.39
C VAL A 13 -9.19 10.00 -9.42
N GLU A 14 -8.33 9.87 -10.42
CA GLU A 14 -7.27 10.83 -10.74
C GLU A 14 -7.42 11.27 -12.21
N VAL A 15 -7.40 12.59 -12.44
CA VAL A 15 -7.51 13.17 -13.78
C VAL A 15 -6.20 13.88 -14.11
N VAL A 16 -5.53 13.43 -15.16
CA VAL A 16 -4.29 14.01 -15.65
C VAL A 16 -4.60 14.77 -16.95
N VAL A 17 -4.35 16.07 -16.96
CA VAL A 17 -4.60 16.94 -18.12
C VAL A 17 -3.27 17.47 -18.64
N ALA A 18 -3.12 17.47 -19.96
CA ALA A 18 -2.00 18.11 -20.63
C ALA A 18 -2.49 18.89 -21.84
N GLN A 19 -1.91 20.08 -22.05
CA GLN A 19 -2.22 20.95 -23.17
C GLN A 19 -1.09 20.87 -24.18
N VAL A 20 -1.40 20.46 -25.40
CA VAL A 20 -0.43 20.22 -26.47
C VAL A 20 -0.74 21.06 -27.70
N ASP A 21 0.31 21.45 -28.40
CA ASP A 21 0.23 22.08 -29.70
C ASP A 21 0.29 21.00 -30.80
N LEU A 22 -0.81 20.85 -31.55
CA LEU A 22 -0.89 19.89 -32.66
C LEU A 22 -0.11 20.36 -33.89
N ASP A 23 0.08 21.67 -34.08
CA ASP A 23 0.84 22.21 -35.20
C ASP A 23 2.33 21.91 -35.02
N ALA A 24 2.83 21.93 -33.79
CA ALA A 24 4.18 21.48 -33.46
C ALA A 24 4.40 19.99 -33.80
N VAL A 25 3.40 19.12 -33.55
CA VAL A 25 3.47 17.70 -33.91
C VAL A 25 3.46 17.52 -35.42
N ALA A 26 2.58 18.24 -36.13
CA ALA A 26 2.51 18.20 -37.59
C ALA A 26 3.83 18.69 -38.22
N GLY A 27 4.39 19.80 -37.73
CA GLY A 27 5.68 20.34 -38.16
C GLY A 27 6.84 19.37 -37.91
N PHE A 28 6.90 18.75 -36.73
CA PHE A 28 7.93 17.76 -36.43
C PHE A 28 7.87 16.54 -37.36
N ARG A 29 6.67 15.98 -37.60
CA ARG A 29 6.50 14.85 -38.54
C ARG A 29 6.80 15.26 -39.99
N GLY A 30 6.47 16.49 -40.37
CA GLY A 30 6.80 17.05 -41.67
C GLY A 30 8.30 17.20 -41.89
N SER A 31 9.06 17.49 -40.83
CA SER A 31 10.52 17.67 -40.89
C SER A 31 11.32 16.37 -41.08
N ILE A 32 10.69 15.20 -40.93
CA ILE A 32 11.36 13.88 -40.99
C ILE A 32 10.80 13.08 -42.17
N SER A 33 11.56 12.99 -43.27
CA SER A 33 11.13 12.35 -44.52
C SER A 33 10.83 10.85 -44.37
N SER A 34 11.58 10.14 -43.53
CA SER A 34 11.38 8.69 -43.32
C SER A 34 10.01 8.34 -42.75
N PHE A 35 9.39 9.24 -41.97
CA PHE A 35 8.02 9.02 -41.45
C PHE A 35 6.95 9.12 -42.54
N GLN A 36 7.19 9.87 -43.60
CA GLN A 36 6.25 10.03 -44.71
C GLN A 36 6.29 8.80 -45.63
N GLU A 37 7.50 8.34 -45.98
CA GLU A 37 7.73 7.14 -46.80
C GLU A 37 7.17 5.87 -46.15
N GLN A 38 7.36 5.70 -44.83
CA GLN A 38 6.80 4.56 -44.12
C GLN A 38 5.28 4.60 -44.00
N ALA A 39 4.68 5.79 -43.96
CA ALA A 39 3.24 5.96 -43.87
C ALA A 39 2.53 5.75 -45.21
N SER A 40 3.17 6.08 -46.35
CA SER A 40 2.62 5.87 -47.69
C SER A 40 2.39 4.39 -48.02
N CYS A 41 3.21 3.51 -47.43
CA CYS A 41 3.15 2.06 -47.61
C CYS A 41 2.10 1.36 -46.72
N LYS A 42 1.33 2.11 -45.91
CA LYS A 42 0.36 1.54 -44.95
C LYS A 42 -1.08 1.65 -45.46
N THR A 43 -1.89 0.66 -45.12
CA THR A 43 -3.33 0.64 -45.42
C THR A 43 -4.03 1.81 -44.74
N LYS A 44 -4.91 2.49 -45.48
CA LYS A 44 -5.67 3.63 -44.97
C LYS A 44 -6.66 3.21 -43.89
N ILE A 45 -6.62 3.90 -42.75
CA ILE A 45 -7.53 3.66 -41.62
C ILE A 45 -8.89 4.31 -41.92
N SER A 46 -9.99 3.63 -41.62
CA SER A 46 -11.34 4.18 -41.74
C SER A 46 -11.56 5.34 -40.75
N SER A 47 -12.01 6.49 -41.25
CA SER A 47 -12.28 7.69 -40.45
C SER A 47 -13.78 7.97 -40.36
N VAL A 48 -14.26 8.30 -39.17
CA VAL A 48 -15.62 8.82 -38.95
C VAL A 48 -15.55 10.34 -38.83
N ALA A 49 -16.28 11.05 -39.69
CA ALA A 49 -16.35 12.51 -39.61
C ALA A 49 -17.25 12.94 -38.45
N VAL A 50 -16.75 13.83 -37.59
CA VAL A 50 -17.47 14.37 -36.43
C VAL A 50 -17.51 15.88 -36.55
N GLN A 51 -18.68 16.50 -36.36
CA GLN A 51 -18.84 17.96 -36.33
C GLN A 51 -18.43 18.54 -34.97
N TYR A 52 -17.14 18.46 -34.65
CA TYR A 52 -16.58 18.97 -33.39
C TYR A 52 -15.16 19.50 -33.58
N SER A 53 -14.86 20.66 -32.99
CA SER A 53 -13.49 21.22 -32.96
C SER A 53 -12.80 20.84 -31.66
N LEU A 54 -11.73 20.06 -31.75
CA LEU A 54 -10.94 19.65 -30.59
C LEU A 54 -10.06 20.79 -30.07
N CYS A 55 -9.55 21.64 -30.96
CA CYS A 55 -8.68 22.75 -30.61
C CYS A 55 -9.49 23.98 -30.22
N GLN A 56 -8.99 24.70 -29.22
CA GLN A 56 -9.46 26.04 -28.90
C GLN A 56 -8.71 27.08 -29.74
N PRO A 57 -9.33 28.23 -30.07
CA PRO A 57 -8.63 29.32 -30.72
C PRO A 57 -7.43 29.77 -29.89
N PHE A 58 -6.31 30.07 -30.55
CA PHE A 58 -5.12 30.54 -29.87
C PHE A 58 -5.42 31.76 -28.98
N ASN A 59 -4.96 31.70 -27.74
CA ASN A 59 -5.10 32.77 -26.76
C ASN A 59 -3.76 32.96 -26.04
N LEU A 60 -3.34 34.21 -25.86
CA LEU A 60 -2.10 34.57 -25.15
C LEU A 60 -2.04 34.05 -23.70
N LYS A 61 -3.18 33.70 -23.10
CA LYS A 61 -3.26 33.09 -21.76
C LYS A 61 -3.09 31.57 -21.76
N MET A 62 -3.00 30.93 -22.93
CA MET A 62 -2.78 29.48 -23.03
C MET A 62 -1.34 29.13 -22.65
N SER A 63 -1.19 28.24 -21.66
CA SER A 63 0.09 27.64 -21.33
C SER A 63 0.16 26.22 -21.89
N LEU A 64 1.19 25.95 -22.69
CA LEU A 64 1.47 24.59 -23.15
C LEU A 64 2.13 23.80 -22.03
N SER A 65 1.78 22.53 -21.91
CA SER A 65 2.42 21.62 -20.95
C SER A 65 3.87 21.37 -21.38
N GLY A 66 4.81 21.74 -20.51
CA GLY A 66 6.24 21.53 -20.74
C GLY A 66 6.67 20.07 -20.56
N PRO A 67 7.87 19.70 -21.05
CA PRO A 67 8.45 18.39 -20.81
C PRO A 67 8.64 18.14 -19.30
N LEU A 68 8.17 16.99 -18.83
CA LEU A 68 8.34 16.52 -17.46
C LEU A 68 9.37 15.38 -17.43
N LYS A 69 10.30 15.42 -16.46
CA LYS A 69 11.16 14.28 -16.15
C LYS A 69 10.32 13.23 -15.43
N ILE A 70 10.42 11.97 -15.88
CA ILE A 70 9.74 10.86 -15.23
C ILE A 70 10.33 10.60 -13.85
N THR A 71 9.45 10.51 -12.86
CA THR A 71 9.80 10.15 -11.50
C THR A 71 9.45 8.68 -11.29
N TYR A 72 10.42 7.90 -10.84
CA TYR A 72 10.24 6.51 -10.48
C TYR A 72 10.40 6.36 -8.97
N HIS A 73 9.61 5.47 -8.40
CA HIS A 73 9.80 5.03 -7.03
C HIS A 73 11.02 4.11 -6.94
N SER A 74 11.68 4.12 -5.77
CA SER A 74 12.68 3.09 -5.49
C SER A 74 11.99 1.74 -5.24
N PRO A 75 12.69 0.60 -5.39
CA PRO A 75 12.09 -0.71 -5.10
C PRO A 75 11.47 -0.81 -3.70
N GLU A 76 12.08 -0.18 -2.70
CA GLU A 76 11.59 -0.14 -1.32
C GLU A 76 10.30 0.69 -1.19
N GLU A 77 10.21 1.82 -1.89
CA GLU A 77 9.00 2.63 -1.96
C GLU A 77 7.87 1.89 -2.66
N GLU A 78 8.15 1.15 -3.74
CA GLU A 78 7.14 0.33 -4.43
C GLU A 78 6.58 -0.77 -3.51
N ILE A 79 7.46 -1.43 -2.74
CA ILE A 79 7.09 -2.45 -1.76
C ILE A 79 6.28 -1.85 -0.60
N ALA A 80 6.53 -0.59 -0.22
CA ALA A 80 5.76 0.06 0.83
C ALA A 80 4.39 0.55 0.33
N PHE A 81 4.36 1.24 -0.81
CA PHE A 81 3.16 1.92 -1.30
C PHE A 81 2.18 0.97 -2.01
N GLY A 82 2.66 0.04 -2.84
CA GLY A 82 1.78 -0.87 -3.58
C GLY A 82 0.93 -1.75 -2.65
N PRO A 83 1.55 -2.58 -1.81
CA PRO A 83 0.87 -3.35 -0.77
C PRO A 83 0.10 -2.49 0.23
N GLY A 84 0.60 -1.28 0.57
CA GLY A 84 -0.09 -0.36 1.45
C GLY A 84 -1.45 0.10 0.88
N CYS A 85 -1.47 0.57 -0.37
CA CYS A 85 -2.71 0.92 -1.08
C CYS A 85 -3.63 -0.28 -1.24
N TRP A 86 -3.08 -1.46 -1.53
CA TRP A 86 -3.86 -2.70 -1.65
C TRP A 86 -4.56 -3.07 -0.34
N LEU A 87 -3.84 -3.03 0.79
CA LEU A 87 -4.41 -3.32 2.11
C LEU A 87 -5.49 -2.31 2.50
N TRP A 88 -5.31 -1.03 2.15
CA TRP A 88 -6.34 -0.02 2.36
C TRP A 88 -7.64 -0.36 1.62
N ASP A 89 -7.53 -0.67 0.34
CA ASP A 89 -8.67 -1.07 -0.49
C ASP A 89 -9.33 -2.34 0.02
N TYR A 90 -8.52 -3.33 0.42
CA TYR A 90 -9.02 -4.56 1.01
C TYR A 90 -9.81 -4.27 2.30
N LEU A 91 -9.27 -3.45 3.20
CA LEU A 91 -9.90 -3.12 4.47
C LEU A 91 -11.22 -2.36 4.27
N ARG A 92 -11.21 -1.31 3.44
CA ARG A 92 -12.41 -0.48 3.25
C ARG A 92 -13.53 -1.22 2.53
N ARG A 93 -13.21 -2.19 1.66
CA ARG A 93 -14.20 -2.93 0.86
C ARG A 93 -14.65 -4.25 1.50
N SER A 94 -13.84 -4.89 2.34
CA SER A 94 -14.20 -6.17 2.98
C SER A 94 -15.25 -6.05 4.09
N GLY A 95 -15.43 -4.85 4.65
CA GLY A 95 -16.28 -4.65 5.82
C GLY A 95 -15.62 -5.07 7.15
N ALA A 96 -14.34 -5.47 7.12
CA ALA A 96 -13.56 -5.73 8.32
C ALA A 96 -13.31 -4.44 9.12
N SER A 97 -13.03 -4.60 10.42
CA SER A 97 -12.74 -3.48 11.34
C SER A 97 -11.25 -3.28 11.62
N GLY A 98 -10.38 -4.04 10.95
CA GLY A 98 -8.93 -3.96 11.16
C GLY A 98 -8.20 -5.24 10.74
N PHE A 99 -6.94 -5.32 11.14
CA PHE A 99 -6.02 -6.42 10.89
C PHE A 99 -5.54 -7.02 12.21
N LEU A 100 -5.32 -8.34 12.19
CA LEU A 100 -4.60 -9.06 13.25
C LEU A 100 -3.35 -9.69 12.63
N LEU A 101 -2.18 -9.37 13.18
CA LEU A 101 -0.90 -9.91 12.72
C LEU A 101 -0.16 -10.61 13.86
N PRO A 102 0.10 -11.93 13.75
CA PRO A 102 1.10 -12.60 14.57
C PRO A 102 2.48 -12.00 14.29
N LEU A 103 3.01 -11.23 15.25
CA LEU A 103 4.25 -10.50 15.12
C LEU A 103 5.34 -11.25 15.87
N SER A 104 6.27 -11.89 15.15
CA SER A 104 7.31 -12.73 15.75
C SER A 104 8.59 -11.97 16.12
N GLY A 105 8.74 -10.73 15.66
CA GLY A 105 10.00 -9.98 15.74
C GLY A 105 11.04 -10.41 14.70
N GLY A 106 10.67 -11.31 13.78
CA GLY A 106 11.45 -11.65 12.59
C GLY A 106 11.17 -10.68 11.42
N ALA A 107 12.03 -10.72 10.40
CA ALA A 107 12.00 -9.79 9.27
C ALA A 107 10.65 -9.78 8.55
N ASP A 108 10.10 -10.95 8.19
CA ASP A 108 8.88 -11.03 7.36
C ASP A 108 7.66 -10.41 8.06
N SER A 109 7.40 -10.82 9.31
CA SER A 109 6.31 -10.24 10.10
C SER A 109 6.52 -8.75 10.37
N SER A 110 7.77 -8.31 10.49
CA SER A 110 8.11 -6.90 10.67
C SER A 110 7.86 -6.08 9.41
N SER A 111 8.16 -6.64 8.23
CA SER A 111 7.88 -6.03 6.93
C SER A 111 6.37 -5.86 6.72
N VAL A 112 5.57 -6.87 7.05
CA VAL A 112 4.09 -6.75 6.97
C VAL A 112 3.58 -5.66 7.92
N ALA A 113 4.10 -5.61 9.15
CA ALA A 113 3.74 -4.56 10.10
C ALA A 113 4.12 -3.16 9.58
N ALA A 114 5.31 -3.02 9.00
CA ALA A 114 5.77 -1.76 8.41
C ALA A 114 4.89 -1.30 7.24
N ILE A 115 4.43 -2.22 6.39
CA ILE A 115 3.49 -1.93 5.30
C ILE A 115 2.16 -1.39 5.85
N VAL A 116 1.60 -2.01 6.91
CA VAL A 116 0.38 -1.51 7.56
C VAL A 116 0.62 -0.13 8.19
N GLY A 117 1.79 0.10 8.78
CA GLY A 117 2.20 1.43 9.25
C GLY A 117 2.26 2.47 8.13
N CYS A 118 2.84 2.12 6.99
CA CYS A 118 2.89 2.99 5.80
C CYS A 118 1.47 3.29 5.27
N MET A 119 0.60 2.28 5.20
CA MET A 119 -0.82 2.46 4.85
C MET A 119 -1.49 3.50 5.74
N CYS A 120 -1.31 3.41 7.07
CA CYS A 120 -1.89 4.38 8.01
C CYS A 120 -1.37 5.81 7.77
N GLN A 121 -0.09 5.96 7.42
CA GLN A 121 0.49 7.26 7.06
C GLN A 121 -0.10 7.82 5.76
N LEU A 122 -0.30 6.97 4.73
CA LEU A 122 -0.93 7.37 3.48
C LEU A 122 -2.38 7.85 3.70
N VAL A 123 -3.15 7.15 4.54
CA VAL A 123 -4.52 7.52 4.89
C VAL A 123 -4.56 8.91 5.53
N VAL A 124 -3.76 9.14 6.57
CA VAL A 124 -3.70 10.44 7.25
C VAL A 124 -3.25 11.55 6.30
N LYS A 125 -2.27 11.26 5.43
CA LYS A 125 -1.80 12.20 4.41
C LYS A 125 -2.91 12.59 3.43
N GLU A 126 -3.70 11.63 2.95
CA GLU A 126 -4.80 11.92 2.03
C GLU A 126 -5.96 12.67 2.71
N ILE A 127 -6.22 12.40 3.99
CA ILE A 127 -7.18 13.19 4.79
C ILE A 127 -6.70 14.64 4.91
N ALA A 128 -5.42 14.86 5.20
CA ALA A 128 -4.84 16.21 5.25
C ALA A 128 -4.88 16.92 3.87
N ASN A 129 -4.81 16.16 2.77
CA ASN A 129 -4.96 16.67 1.41
C ASN A 129 -6.43 16.96 1.02
N GLY A 130 -7.41 16.75 1.92
CA GLY A 130 -8.82 17.03 1.68
C GLY A 130 -9.57 15.91 0.95
N ASN A 131 -9.07 14.68 0.98
CA ASN A 131 -9.77 13.53 0.39
C ASN A 131 -10.92 13.07 1.30
N GLU A 132 -12.12 13.61 1.05
CA GLU A 132 -13.33 13.35 1.85
C GLU A 132 -13.75 11.88 1.83
N GLN A 133 -13.48 11.14 0.75
CA GLN A 133 -13.83 9.73 0.68
C GLN A 133 -12.94 8.88 1.59
N VAL A 134 -11.61 9.07 1.52
CA VAL A 134 -10.66 8.40 2.42
C VAL A 134 -10.96 8.76 3.88
N LYS A 135 -11.31 10.01 4.15
CA LYS A 135 -11.73 10.46 5.49
C LYS A 135 -12.98 9.74 5.98
N ALA A 136 -14.03 9.67 5.16
CA ALA A 136 -15.26 8.96 5.52
C ALA A 136 -15.01 7.47 5.79
N ASP A 137 -14.19 6.81 4.96
CA ASP A 137 -13.81 5.42 5.16
C ASP A 137 -12.98 5.23 6.44
N ALA A 138 -12.01 6.12 6.72
CA ALA A 138 -11.18 6.05 7.92
C ALA A 138 -12.02 6.26 9.20
N ILE A 139 -12.96 7.20 9.19
CA ILE A 139 -13.93 7.43 10.28
C ILE A 139 -14.73 6.15 10.55
N ARG A 140 -15.27 5.53 9.49
CA ARG A 140 -16.08 4.31 9.57
C ARG A 140 -15.28 3.13 10.11
N ILE A 141 -14.11 2.86 9.53
CA ILE A 141 -13.27 1.70 9.88
C ILE A 141 -12.71 1.86 11.30
N GLY A 142 -12.18 3.05 11.62
CA GLY A 142 -11.65 3.36 12.96
C GLY A 142 -12.71 3.67 14.01
N ARG A 143 -14.00 3.60 13.65
CA ARG A 143 -15.16 3.87 14.54
C ARG A 143 -15.02 5.18 15.32
N TYR A 144 -14.63 6.25 14.63
CA TYR A 144 -14.57 7.58 15.24
C TYR A 144 -16.00 8.09 15.50
N ALA A 145 -16.18 8.78 16.62
CA ALA A 145 -17.46 9.34 17.04
C ALA A 145 -17.38 10.87 17.09
N ASN A 146 -18.53 11.55 17.17
CA ASN A 146 -18.62 12.99 17.40
C ASN A 146 -17.89 13.89 16.38
N GLY A 147 -17.71 13.42 15.15
CA GLY A 147 -17.02 14.17 14.10
C GLY A 147 -15.49 14.14 14.19
N GLU A 148 -14.93 13.31 15.07
CA GLU A 148 -13.49 13.04 15.10
C GLU A 148 -13.05 12.26 13.86
N PHE A 149 -11.78 12.41 13.49
CA PHE A 149 -11.14 11.70 12.40
C PHE A 149 -9.64 11.53 12.68
N PRO A 150 -8.95 10.56 12.07
CA PRO A 150 -7.54 10.32 12.34
C PRO A 150 -6.67 11.49 11.85
N THR A 151 -5.85 12.02 12.76
CA THR A 151 -4.85 13.05 12.48
C THR A 151 -3.41 12.55 12.63
N GLU A 152 -3.20 11.45 13.36
CA GLU A 152 -1.91 10.80 13.55
C GLU A 152 -1.99 9.34 13.10
N SER A 153 -1.00 8.89 12.34
CA SER A 153 -0.97 7.52 11.80
C SER A 153 -0.89 6.46 12.89
N ARG A 154 -0.18 6.73 13.99
CA ARG A 154 -0.06 5.83 15.14
C ARG A 154 -1.38 5.66 15.88
N GLU A 155 -2.15 6.74 16.01
CA GLU A 155 -3.48 6.71 16.63
C GLU A 155 -4.46 5.90 15.77
N PHE A 156 -4.44 6.12 14.46
CA PHE A 156 -5.25 5.32 13.54
C PHE A 156 -4.86 3.83 13.59
N ALA A 157 -3.55 3.54 13.51
CA ALA A 157 -3.03 2.17 13.61
C ALA A 157 -3.47 1.48 14.91
N LYS A 158 -3.51 2.20 16.04
CA LYS A 158 -3.94 1.64 17.33
C LYS A 158 -5.37 1.09 17.30
N ARG A 159 -6.25 1.68 16.50
CA ARG A 159 -7.65 1.25 16.38
C ARG A 159 -7.84 0.06 15.46
N ILE A 160 -7.08 0.04 14.36
CA ILE A 160 -7.30 -0.89 13.26
C ILE A 160 -6.25 -2.00 13.16
N PHE A 161 -5.16 -1.94 13.92
CA PHE A 161 -4.07 -2.89 13.78
C PHE A 161 -3.71 -3.53 15.13
N TYR A 162 -4.01 -4.81 15.23
CA TYR A 162 -3.72 -5.64 16.38
C TYR A 162 -2.53 -6.53 16.06
N THR A 163 -1.51 -6.50 16.91
CA THR A 163 -0.35 -7.38 16.78
C THR A 163 -0.28 -8.32 17.97
N VAL A 164 0.12 -9.57 17.74
CA VAL A 164 0.24 -10.56 18.80
C VAL A 164 1.56 -11.30 18.72
N PHE A 165 2.37 -11.20 19.78
CA PHE A 165 3.53 -12.07 19.97
C PHE A 165 3.07 -13.34 20.68
N MET A 166 3.19 -14.49 20.01
CA MET A 166 2.85 -15.80 20.56
C MET A 166 4.12 -16.52 21.00
N GLY A 167 4.56 -16.24 22.22
CA GLY A 167 5.78 -16.80 22.79
C GLY A 167 5.61 -18.24 23.26
N SER A 168 6.65 -19.05 23.09
CA SER A 168 6.81 -20.37 23.72
C SER A 168 8.02 -20.39 24.65
N GLU A 169 8.18 -21.48 25.43
CA GLU A 169 9.35 -21.73 26.29
C GLU A 169 10.70 -21.55 25.59
N ASN A 170 10.76 -21.76 24.27
CA ASN A 170 11.98 -21.64 23.46
C ASN A 170 12.16 -20.25 22.81
N SER A 171 11.25 -19.31 23.06
CA SER A 171 11.31 -17.98 22.44
C SER A 171 12.32 -17.09 23.14
N SER A 172 13.20 -16.45 22.38
CA SER A 172 14.20 -15.55 22.95
C SER A 172 13.57 -14.25 23.45
N GLN A 173 14.14 -13.68 24.52
CA GLN A 173 13.71 -12.38 25.03
C GLN A 173 13.92 -11.26 23.99
N GLU A 174 14.93 -11.41 23.12
CA GLU A 174 15.22 -10.44 22.07
C GLU A 174 14.11 -10.32 21.03
N THR A 175 13.58 -11.43 20.51
CA THR A 175 12.53 -11.39 19.48
C THR A 175 11.23 -10.80 20.03
N ARG A 176 10.92 -11.14 21.28
CA ARG A 176 9.82 -10.53 22.05
C ARG A 176 9.98 -9.02 22.18
N MET A 177 11.16 -8.54 22.56
CA MET A 177 11.43 -7.10 22.69
C MET A 177 11.38 -6.39 21.33
N ARG A 178 11.91 -6.99 20.27
CA ARG A 178 11.85 -6.43 18.90
C ARG A 178 10.42 -6.28 18.42
N ALA A 179 9.60 -7.31 18.60
CA ALA A 179 8.17 -7.28 18.24
C ALA A 179 7.44 -6.15 18.98
N LYS A 180 7.64 -6.04 20.29
CA LYS A 180 7.05 -4.97 21.10
C LYS A 180 7.49 -3.59 20.65
N LYS A 181 8.79 -3.37 20.46
CA LYS A 181 9.34 -2.08 20.04
C LYS A 181 8.77 -1.64 18.69
N LEU A 182 8.73 -2.55 17.72
CA LEU A 182 8.16 -2.27 16.40
C LEU A 182 6.66 -1.95 16.47
N ALA A 183 5.92 -2.71 17.28
CA ALA A 183 4.50 -2.48 17.50
C ALA A 183 4.23 -1.09 18.13
N ASP A 184 5.05 -0.68 19.09
CA ASP A 184 4.99 0.63 19.74
C ASP A 184 5.34 1.77 18.77
N GLU A 185 6.35 1.58 17.91
CA GLU A 185 6.74 2.56 16.88
C GLU A 185 5.61 2.77 15.85
N ILE A 186 5.00 1.70 15.35
CA ILE A 186 3.87 1.76 14.43
C ILE A 186 2.60 2.29 15.12
N GLY A 187 2.45 2.05 16.42
CA GLY A 187 1.27 2.41 17.20
C GLY A 187 0.18 1.33 17.24
N SER A 188 0.49 0.09 16.86
CA SER A 188 -0.47 -1.02 16.88
C SER A 188 -0.87 -1.42 18.32
N TRP A 189 -2.05 -2.02 18.48
CA TRP A 189 -2.43 -2.64 19.75
C TRP A 189 -1.72 -3.99 19.93
N HIS A 190 -0.67 -4.02 20.76
CA HIS A 190 0.18 -5.20 20.93
C HIS A 190 -0.26 -6.10 22.09
N LEU A 191 -0.38 -7.39 21.80
CA LEU A 191 -0.63 -8.45 22.77
C LEU A 191 0.60 -9.36 22.86
N ASP A 192 0.90 -9.79 24.07
CA ASP A 192 2.03 -10.66 24.36
C ASP A 192 1.51 -11.85 25.16
N VAL A 193 1.44 -13.01 24.51
CA VAL A 193 0.74 -14.19 25.00
C VAL A 193 1.66 -15.39 24.95
N SER A 194 1.79 -16.11 26.07
CA SER A 194 2.44 -17.43 26.09
C SER A 194 1.44 -18.49 25.62
N ILE A 195 1.89 -19.33 24.68
CA ILE A 195 1.10 -20.48 24.18
C ILE A 195 1.40 -21.78 24.94
N ASP A 196 2.31 -21.75 25.93
CA ASP A 196 2.86 -22.95 26.57
C ASP A 196 1.79 -23.75 27.31
N THR A 197 0.82 -23.07 27.93
CA THR A 197 -0.31 -23.74 28.60
C THR A 197 -1.15 -24.52 27.60
N VAL A 198 -1.41 -23.96 26.42
CA VAL A 198 -2.19 -24.60 25.36
C VAL A 198 -1.42 -25.79 24.78
N VAL A 199 -0.12 -25.59 24.48
CA VAL A 199 0.76 -26.66 23.99
C VAL A 199 0.84 -27.81 24.99
N SER A 200 0.98 -27.51 26.29
CA SER A 200 1.03 -28.51 27.36
C SER A 200 -0.27 -29.32 27.47
N ALA A 201 -1.42 -28.67 27.31
CA ALA A 201 -2.71 -29.36 27.31
C ALA A 201 -2.83 -30.33 26.12
N PHE A 202 -2.42 -29.91 24.91
CA PHE A 202 -2.39 -30.78 23.74
C PHE A 202 -1.45 -31.98 23.90
N LEU A 203 -0.24 -31.75 24.42
CA LEU A 203 0.73 -32.83 24.67
C LEU A 203 0.22 -33.82 25.71
N SER A 204 -0.49 -33.34 26.73
CA SER A 204 -1.07 -34.18 27.78
C SER A 204 -2.19 -35.07 27.21
N LEU A 205 -3.10 -34.48 26.42
CA LEU A 205 -4.16 -35.24 25.73
C LEU A 205 -3.58 -36.30 24.80
N PHE A 206 -2.56 -35.95 24.01
CA PHE A 206 -1.90 -36.90 23.11
C PHE A 206 -1.25 -38.06 23.87
N GLN A 207 -0.60 -37.77 25.01
CA GLN A 207 0.00 -38.80 25.86
C GLN A 207 -1.08 -39.74 26.44
N THR A 208 -2.22 -39.20 26.88
CA THR A 208 -3.34 -40.01 27.37
C THR A 208 -3.90 -40.94 26.31
N LEU A 209 -4.03 -40.49 25.06
CA LEU A 209 -4.60 -41.28 23.97
C LEU A 209 -3.64 -42.33 23.38
N THR A 210 -2.34 -42.00 23.29
CA THR A 210 -1.37 -42.83 22.56
C THR A 210 -0.39 -43.58 23.44
N GLY A 211 -0.31 -43.23 24.74
CA GLY A 211 0.72 -43.72 25.66
C GLY A 211 2.13 -43.21 25.34
N LYS A 212 2.30 -42.35 24.33
CA LYS A 212 3.60 -41.82 23.90
C LYS A 212 3.64 -40.30 24.10
N ARG A 213 4.80 -39.77 24.53
CA ARG A 213 5.03 -38.32 24.67
C ARG A 213 6.10 -37.86 23.68
N PRO A 214 5.76 -37.03 22.68
CA PRO A 214 6.73 -36.41 21.80
C PRO A 214 7.74 -35.60 22.61
N ARG A 215 9.03 -35.66 22.24
CA ARG A 215 10.10 -34.86 22.83
C ARG A 215 10.82 -34.08 21.73
N TYR A 216 11.27 -32.87 22.07
CA TYR A 216 12.10 -32.09 21.17
C TYR A 216 13.43 -32.81 20.90
N LYS A 217 13.92 -32.68 19.67
CA LYS A 217 15.27 -33.10 19.32
C LYS A 217 16.24 -32.07 19.93
N VAL A 218 16.88 -32.41 21.04
CA VAL A 218 17.92 -31.56 21.65
C VAL A 218 19.25 -31.95 21.01
N THR A 219 19.84 -31.05 20.23
CA THR A 219 21.22 -31.22 19.75
C THR A 219 22.13 -30.85 20.91
N MET A 220 22.74 -31.83 21.58
CA MET A 220 23.79 -31.55 22.55
C MET A 220 24.99 -30.98 21.78
N VAL A 221 25.30 -29.71 22.02
CA VAL A 221 26.60 -29.14 21.62
C VAL A 221 27.58 -29.63 22.67
N GLU A 222 28.37 -30.64 22.34
CA GLU A 222 29.53 -31.03 23.14
C GLU A 222 30.52 -29.86 23.15
N HIS A 223 30.82 -29.36 24.34
CA HIS A 223 31.94 -28.44 24.60
C HIS A 223 33.21 -29.25 24.86
#